data_AF-A0A511UKI2-F1
#
_entry.id   AF-A0A511UKI2-F1
#
_cell.length_a   1.000
_cell.length_b   1.000
_cell.length_c   1.000
_cell.angle_alpha   90.00
_cell.angle_beta   90.00
_cell.angle_gamma   90.00
#
_symmetry.space_group_name_H-M   'P 1'
#
loop_
_entity.id
_entity.type
_entity.pdbx_description
1 polymer ?
#
loop_
_entity_poly.entity_id
_entity_poly.type
_entity_poly.pdbx_seq_one_letter_code
_entity_poly.pdbx_strand_id
1 'polypeptide(L)'
;MMVGTGITLVYGTGLPLLLIGLIGVIAVMGFWFRDVISESQGGLYDEQMERSFRWGMGWFIFSELMFFVAFFGALFYVRMFAIPWLGGEGAKGVSALLWPDFVPTWPLLSPPDTAIEGPQQVFSPWQLPLVNTLILITSSITLTVAHEALKVGYRRTCRNWLVGTVLLGCCFIMIQGVEYYEAYAHYGITLEAGIFGATFFILTGFHGLHVIIGTLILATMLVRIQKGHFGDENHFGFEASCWYWHFVDVVWVGLFIFVYVV
;
A
#
# COMPACT_ATOMS: atom_id res chain seq x y z
N MET A 1 -19.13 -6.50 -9.37
CA MET A 1 -17.83 -5.90 -9.74
C MET A 1 -17.18 -6.68 -10.89
N MET A 2 -16.80 -7.95 -10.69
CA MET A 2 -16.13 -8.78 -11.72
C MET A 2 -16.86 -8.87 -13.08
N VAL A 3 -18.19 -9.06 -13.05
CA VAL A 3 -18.99 -9.07 -14.29
C VAL A 3 -18.95 -7.72 -15.01
N GLY A 4 -19.01 -6.62 -14.26
CA GLY A 4 -18.89 -5.26 -14.81
C GLY A 4 -17.52 -5.01 -15.42
N THR A 5 -16.45 -5.42 -14.75
CA THR A 5 -15.08 -5.35 -15.30
C THR A 5 -14.95 -6.14 -16.60
N GLY A 6 -15.46 -7.37 -16.65
CA GLY A 6 -15.45 -8.18 -17.86
C GLY A 6 -16.18 -7.52 -19.03
N ILE A 7 -17.36 -6.95 -18.79
CA ILE A 7 -18.13 -6.24 -19.82
C ILE A 7 -17.41 -4.96 -20.26
N THR A 8 -16.77 -4.22 -19.35
CA THR A 8 -15.97 -3.04 -19.72
C THR A 8 -14.80 -3.43 -20.61
N LEU A 9 -14.07 -4.49 -20.28
CA LEU A 9 -12.91 -4.93 -21.07
C LEU A 9 -13.30 -5.48 -22.45
N VAL A 10 -14.45 -6.15 -22.57
CA VAL A 10 -14.87 -6.78 -23.84
C VAL A 10 -15.71 -5.85 -24.71
N TYR A 11 -16.62 -5.09 -24.11
CA TYR A 11 -17.65 -4.33 -24.83
C TYR A 11 -17.59 -2.81 -24.60
N GLY A 12 -16.75 -2.32 -23.68
CA GLY A 12 -16.62 -0.89 -23.37
C GLY A 12 -17.81 -0.28 -22.61
N THR A 13 -18.86 -1.04 -22.28
CA THR A 13 -20.12 -0.52 -21.72
C THR A 13 -20.41 -0.96 -20.28
N GLY A 14 -19.50 -1.68 -19.64
CA GLY A 14 -19.70 -2.29 -18.31
C GLY A 14 -19.61 -1.34 -17.11
N LEU A 15 -19.29 -0.06 -17.33
CA LEU A 15 -19.03 0.90 -16.25
C LEU A 15 -20.18 1.02 -15.23
N PRO A 16 -21.47 1.12 -15.61
CA PRO A 16 -22.55 1.19 -14.63
C PRO A 16 -22.61 -0.04 -13.72
N LEU A 17 -22.42 -1.24 -14.28
CA LEU A 17 -22.45 -2.49 -13.52
C LEU A 17 -21.22 -2.64 -12.61
N LEU A 18 -20.08 -2.12 -13.04
CA LEU A 18 -18.88 -2.03 -12.22
C LEU A 18 -19.13 -1.13 -11.00
N LEU A 19 -19.68 0.07 -11.21
CA LEU A 19 -19.99 1.03 -10.14
C LEU A 19 -21.02 0.48 -9.15
N ILE A 20 -22.10 -0.16 -9.63
CA ILE A 20 -23.09 -0.82 -8.76
C ILE A 20 -22.41 -1.89 -7.91
N GLY A 21 -21.54 -2.70 -8.52
CA GLY A 21 -20.78 -3.72 -7.81
C GLY A 21 -19.86 -3.15 -6.72
N LEU A 22 -19.17 -2.04 -7.03
CA LEU A 22 -18.29 -1.37 -6.08
C LEU A 22 -19.08 -0.78 -4.90
N ILE A 23 -20.18 -0.08 -5.18
CA ILE A 23 -21.08 0.47 -4.16
C ILE A 23 -21.63 -0.65 -3.28
N GLY A 24 -22.02 -1.78 -3.88
CA GLY A 24 -22.50 -2.96 -3.15
C GLY A 24 -21.46 -3.51 -2.15
N VAL A 25 -20.20 -3.65 -2.57
CA VAL A 25 -19.11 -4.09 -1.69
C VAL A 25 -18.89 -3.08 -0.55
N ILE A 26 -18.83 -1.78 -0.85
CA ILE A 26 -18.66 -0.73 0.16
C ILE A 26 -19.83 -0.75 1.17
N ALA A 27 -21.06 -0.93 0.70
CA ALA A 27 -22.24 -1.00 1.55
C ALA A 27 -22.20 -2.22 2.49
N VAL A 28 -21.88 -3.40 1.97
CA VAL A 28 -21.74 -4.62 2.79
C VAL A 28 -20.67 -4.44 3.85
N MET A 29 -19.50 -3.91 3.48
CA MET A 29 -18.41 -3.64 4.44
C MET A 29 -18.85 -2.64 5.51
N GLY A 30 -19.54 -1.57 5.12
CA GLY A 30 -20.05 -0.56 6.05
C GLY A 30 -21.08 -1.12 7.05
N PHE A 31 -22.04 -1.91 6.57
CA PHE A 31 -23.04 -2.55 7.44
C PHE A 31 -22.40 -3.60 8.35
N TRP A 32 -21.50 -4.42 7.81
CA TRP A 32 -20.81 -5.43 8.59
C TRP A 32 -19.98 -4.80 9.72
N PHE A 33 -19.16 -3.78 9.44
CA PHE A 33 -18.39 -3.12 10.49
C PHE A 33 -19.26 -2.39 11.51
N ARG A 34 -20.40 -1.83 11.11
CA ARG A 34 -21.37 -1.27 12.06
C ARG A 34 -21.86 -2.33 13.04
N ASP A 35 -22.19 -3.51 12.54
CA ASP A 35 -22.74 -4.60 13.35
C ASP A 35 -21.65 -5.14 14.30
N VAL A 36 -20.42 -5.35 13.83
CA VAL A 36 -19.25 -5.71 14.66
C VAL A 36 -19.01 -4.68 15.79
N ILE A 37 -19.09 -3.38 15.48
CA ILE A 37 -18.96 -2.34 16.51
C ILE A 37 -20.10 -2.44 17.52
N SER A 38 -21.33 -2.68 17.07
CA SER A 38 -22.52 -2.76 17.93
C SER A 38 -22.46 -3.97 18.86
N GLU A 39 -22.04 -5.13 18.35
CA GLU A 39 -21.82 -6.36 19.12
C GLU A 39 -20.72 -6.18 20.16
N SER A 40 -19.61 -5.54 19.77
CA SER A 40 -18.50 -5.22 20.67
C SER A 40 -18.95 -4.31 21.83
N GLN A 41 -19.74 -3.27 21.55
CA GLN A 41 -20.29 -2.40 22.59
C GLN A 41 -21.36 -3.09 23.45
N GLY A 42 -22.07 -4.07 22.86
CA GLY A 42 -23.03 -4.91 23.57
C GLY A 42 -22.40 -5.90 24.55
N GLY A 43 -21.05 -5.98 24.60
CA GLY A 43 -20.33 -6.88 25.51
C GLY A 43 -20.47 -8.35 25.12
N LEU A 44 -20.77 -8.64 23.85
CA LEU A 44 -20.94 -10.02 23.35
C LEU A 44 -19.62 -10.77 23.18
N TYR A 45 -18.48 -10.11 23.45
CA TYR A 45 -17.15 -10.63 23.16
C TYR A 45 -16.46 -11.12 24.44
N ASP A 46 -16.10 -12.41 24.45
CA ASP A 46 -15.33 -13.05 25.52
C ASP A 46 -13.83 -13.07 25.21
N GLU A 47 -13.00 -13.46 26.19
CA GLU A 47 -11.55 -13.53 26.05
C GLU A 47 -11.10 -14.49 24.94
N GLN A 48 -11.83 -15.58 24.73
CA GLN A 48 -11.53 -16.54 23.67
C GLN A 48 -11.68 -15.90 22.30
N MET A 49 -12.77 -15.17 22.07
CA MET A 49 -13.02 -14.48 20.82
C MET A 49 -12.05 -13.31 20.61
N GLU A 50 -11.70 -12.57 21.66
CA GLU A 50 -10.68 -11.52 21.54
C GLU A 50 -9.33 -12.11 21.07
N ARG A 51 -8.90 -13.23 21.67
CA ARG A 51 -7.69 -13.94 21.23
C ARG A 51 -7.81 -14.41 19.78
N SER A 52 -8.98 -14.89 19.37
CA SER A 52 -9.24 -15.29 17.98
C SER A 52 -9.07 -14.10 17.03
N PHE A 53 -9.62 -12.93 17.35
CA PHE A 53 -9.46 -11.73 16.54
C PHE A 53 -8.00 -11.27 16.46
N ARG A 54 -7.24 -11.35 17.55
CA ARG A 54 -5.79 -11.05 17.56
C ARG A 54 -5.01 -11.95 16.60
N TRP A 55 -5.25 -13.26 16.64
CA TRP A 55 -4.65 -14.20 15.68
C TRP A 55 -5.12 -13.97 14.25
N GLY A 56 -6.41 -13.68 14.05
CA GLY A 56 -6.97 -13.37 12.75
C GLY A 56 -6.29 -12.14 12.12
N MET A 57 -6.10 -11.08 12.90
CA MET A 57 -5.39 -9.88 12.44
C MET A 57 -3.91 -10.18 12.15
N GLY A 58 -3.25 -10.96 13.00
CA GLY A 58 -1.85 -11.37 12.78
C GLY A 58 -1.67 -12.16 11.48
N TRP A 59 -2.54 -13.14 11.22
CA TRP A 59 -2.51 -13.92 9.98
C TRP A 59 -2.88 -13.09 8.75
N PHE A 60 -3.83 -12.15 8.89
CA PHE A 60 -4.16 -11.21 7.83
C PHE A 60 -2.93 -10.35 7.45
N ILE A 61 -2.28 -9.70 8.42
CA ILE A 61 -1.06 -8.91 8.17
C ILE A 61 0.03 -9.79 7.56
N PHE A 62 0.20 -11.02 8.05
CA PHE A 62 1.18 -11.94 7.49
C PHE A 62 0.89 -12.27 6.02
N SER A 63 -0.38 -12.50 5.65
CA SER A 63 -0.73 -12.72 4.24
C SER A 63 -0.47 -11.50 3.36
N GLU A 64 -0.75 -10.28 3.85
CA GLU A 64 -0.44 -9.05 3.12
C GLU A 64 1.08 -8.84 2.99
N LEU A 65 1.87 -9.18 4.01
CA LEU A 65 3.32 -9.17 3.92
C LEU A 65 3.83 -10.14 2.84
N MET A 66 3.31 -11.37 2.81
CA MET A 66 3.69 -12.35 1.77
C MET A 66 3.29 -11.90 0.37
N PHE A 67 2.15 -11.21 0.24
CA PHE A 67 1.73 -10.57 -1.00
C PHE A 67 2.76 -9.54 -1.50
N PHE A 68 3.26 -8.65 -0.64
CA PHE A 68 4.33 -7.72 -1.02
C PHE A 68 5.66 -8.43 -1.30
N VAL A 69 6.02 -9.44 -0.51
CA VAL A 69 7.24 -10.24 -0.73
C VAL A 69 7.25 -10.88 -2.12
N ALA A 70 6.10 -11.31 -2.65
CA ALA A 70 6.03 -11.83 -4.02
C ALA A 70 6.43 -10.79 -5.07
N PHE A 71 5.99 -9.53 -4.94
CA PHE A 71 6.37 -8.46 -5.86
C PHE A 71 7.82 -8.01 -5.68
N PHE A 72 8.32 -7.92 -4.44
CA PHE A 72 9.75 -7.67 -4.20
C PHE A 72 10.61 -8.81 -4.76
N GLY A 73 10.15 -10.06 -4.64
CA GLY A 73 10.80 -11.22 -5.24
C GLY A 73 10.82 -11.15 -6.77
N ALA A 74 9.74 -10.67 -7.39
CA ALA A 74 9.70 -10.43 -8.83
C ALA A 74 10.69 -9.34 -9.25
N LEU A 75 10.73 -8.21 -8.53
CA LEU A 75 11.70 -7.13 -8.76
C LEU A 75 13.15 -7.63 -8.63
N PHE A 76 13.44 -8.36 -7.56
CA PHE A 76 14.76 -8.96 -7.32
C PHE A 76 15.14 -9.93 -8.43
N TYR A 77 14.23 -10.80 -8.84
CA TYR A 77 14.47 -11.78 -9.90
C TYR A 77 14.77 -11.11 -11.24
N VAL A 78 13.99 -10.08 -11.59
CA VAL A 78 14.20 -9.31 -12.83
C VAL A 78 15.58 -8.67 -12.83
N ARG A 79 15.94 -8.00 -11.73
CA ARG A 79 17.18 -7.23 -11.63
C ARG A 79 18.43 -8.09 -11.55
N MET A 80 18.40 -9.14 -10.74
CA MET A 80 19.59 -9.95 -10.42
C MET A 80 19.82 -11.09 -11.42
N PHE A 81 18.77 -11.53 -12.12
CA PHE A 81 18.87 -12.68 -13.01
C PHE A 81 18.37 -12.38 -14.41
N ALA A 82 17.12 -11.91 -14.57
CA ALA A 82 16.53 -11.81 -15.90
C ALA A 82 17.28 -10.81 -16.82
N ILE A 83 17.59 -9.61 -16.33
CA ILE A 83 18.29 -8.58 -17.12
C ILE A 83 19.74 -8.98 -17.44
N PRO A 84 20.57 -9.43 -16.48
CA PRO A 84 21.92 -9.90 -16.79
C PRO A 84 21.94 -11.07 -17.78
N TRP A 85 21.01 -12.03 -17.65
CA TRP A 85 20.89 -13.13 -18.60
C TRP A 85 20.50 -12.65 -20.00
N LEU A 86 19.59 -11.69 -20.12
CA LEU A 86 19.26 -11.06 -21.41
C LEU A 86 20.48 -10.36 -22.02
N GLY A 87 21.31 -9.73 -21.18
CA GLY A 87 22.58 -9.09 -21.54
C GLY A 87 23.71 -10.04 -21.93
N GLY A 88 23.47 -11.35 -21.91
CA GLY A 88 24.44 -12.34 -22.39
C GLY A 88 25.12 -13.16 -21.29
N GLU A 89 24.78 -12.95 -20.01
CA GLU A 89 25.45 -13.65 -18.90
C GLU A 89 25.00 -15.11 -18.78
N GLY A 90 25.98 -16.01 -18.63
CA GLY A 90 25.75 -17.43 -18.33
C GLY A 90 25.22 -18.25 -19.52
N ALA A 91 24.54 -19.37 -19.21
CA ALA A 91 24.06 -20.33 -20.21
C ALA A 91 22.97 -19.78 -21.15
N LYS A 92 22.43 -18.58 -20.85
CA LYS A 92 21.44 -17.88 -21.67
C LYS A 92 22.05 -16.86 -22.64
N GLY A 93 23.37 -16.83 -22.78
CA GLY A 93 24.11 -15.87 -23.60
C GLY A 93 23.69 -15.73 -25.07
N VAL A 94 22.94 -16.71 -25.60
CA VAL A 94 22.35 -16.66 -26.95
C VAL A 94 21.39 -15.48 -27.13
N SER A 95 20.80 -14.93 -26.06
CA SER A 95 19.95 -13.74 -26.15
C SER A 95 20.68 -12.50 -26.68
N ALA A 96 22.01 -12.41 -26.46
CA ALA A 96 22.82 -11.34 -27.04
C ALA A 96 22.89 -11.40 -28.58
N LEU A 97 22.60 -12.55 -29.19
CA LEU A 97 22.47 -12.66 -30.65
C LEU A 97 21.13 -12.13 -31.16
N LEU A 98 20.08 -12.13 -30.32
CA LEU A 98 18.76 -11.61 -30.68
C LEU A 98 18.72 -10.08 -30.53
N TRP A 99 19.36 -9.55 -29.49
CA TRP A 99 19.43 -8.11 -29.22
C TRP A 99 20.88 -7.67 -28.96
N PRO A 100 21.68 -7.50 -30.03
CA PRO A 100 23.10 -7.20 -29.91
C PRO A 100 23.40 -5.83 -29.27
N ASP A 101 22.46 -4.89 -29.38
CA ASP A 101 22.58 -3.54 -28.82
C ASP A 101 21.96 -3.40 -27.42
N PHE A 102 21.48 -4.50 -26.83
CA PHE A 102 20.86 -4.47 -25.50
C PHE A 102 21.90 -4.22 -24.41
N VAL A 103 21.66 -3.20 -23.59
CA VAL A 103 22.52 -2.84 -22.46
C VAL A 103 21.82 -3.26 -21.16
N PRO A 104 22.37 -4.24 -20.39
CA PRO A 104 21.76 -4.71 -19.16
C PRO A 104 21.97 -3.71 -18.01
N THR A 105 21.11 -2.71 -17.91
CA THR A 105 21.08 -1.75 -16.80
C THR A 105 19.75 -1.78 -16.06
N TRP A 106 19.78 -1.36 -14.79
CA TRP A 106 18.58 -1.10 -14.00
C TRP A 106 18.62 0.34 -13.49
N PRO A 107 17.55 1.13 -13.68
CA PRO A 107 16.34 0.86 -14.46
C PRO A 107 16.60 0.64 -15.96
N LEU A 108 15.69 -0.10 -16.62
CA LEU A 108 15.80 -0.40 -18.06
C LEU A 108 15.23 0.76 -18.88
N LEU A 109 16.08 1.73 -19.25
CA LEU A 109 15.69 2.94 -19.98
C LEU A 109 15.42 2.68 -21.47
N SER A 110 16.11 1.70 -22.06
CA SER A 110 15.97 1.34 -23.47
C SER A 110 15.60 -0.14 -23.58
N PRO A 111 14.29 -0.47 -23.57
CA PRO A 111 13.83 -1.82 -23.79
C PRO A 111 14.32 -2.36 -25.14
N PRO A 112 14.57 -3.68 -25.25
CA PRO A 112 15.05 -4.29 -26.49
C PRO A 112 14.00 -4.31 -27.61
N ASP A 113 12.71 -4.15 -27.27
CA ASP A 113 11.63 -4.01 -28.23
C ASP A 113 11.35 -2.53 -28.51
N THR A 114 11.51 -2.11 -29.76
CA THR A 114 11.27 -0.73 -30.21
C THR A 114 9.81 -0.28 -30.10
N ALA A 115 8.87 -1.21 -29.91
CA ALA A 115 7.46 -0.88 -29.66
C ALA A 115 7.20 -0.40 -28.22
N ILE A 116 8.14 -0.62 -27.29
CA ILE A 116 8.01 -0.26 -25.88
C ILE A 116 8.94 0.91 -25.57
N GLU A 117 8.36 2.06 -25.23
CA GLU A 117 9.13 3.20 -24.75
C GLU A 117 9.51 3.01 -23.28
N GLY A 118 10.80 3.03 -22.97
CA GLY A 118 11.27 3.03 -21.59
C GLY A 118 11.13 4.40 -20.92
N PRO A 119 11.30 4.46 -19.59
CA PRO A 119 11.29 5.73 -18.86
C PRO A 119 12.44 6.64 -19.32
N GLN A 120 12.18 7.94 -19.39
CA GLN A 120 13.18 8.93 -19.83
C GLN A 120 14.16 9.27 -18.70
N GLN A 121 13.65 9.33 -17.47
CA GLN A 121 14.44 9.61 -16.28
C GLN A 121 13.76 8.96 -15.06
N VAL A 122 14.53 8.74 -14.00
CA VAL A 122 14.06 8.17 -12.74
C VAL A 122 14.02 9.22 -11.64
N PHE A 123 13.13 9.04 -10.67
CA PHE A 123 13.01 9.96 -9.53
C PHE A 123 14.29 10.00 -8.71
N SER A 124 14.61 11.19 -8.19
CA SER A 124 15.59 11.30 -7.12
C SER A 124 14.98 10.82 -5.81
N PRO A 125 15.55 9.82 -5.13
CA PRO A 125 15.02 9.30 -3.87
C PRO A 125 14.99 10.36 -2.77
N TRP A 126 15.88 11.35 -2.87
CA TRP A 126 16.12 12.36 -1.84
C TRP A 126 15.14 13.54 -1.87
N GLN A 127 14.15 13.51 -2.77
CA GLN A 127 13.13 14.56 -2.92
C GLN A 127 11.80 14.08 -2.32
N LEU A 128 10.74 13.98 -3.14
CA LEU A 128 9.40 13.56 -2.70
C LEU A 128 9.40 12.19 -1.99
N PRO A 129 10.14 11.16 -2.44
CA PRO A 129 10.12 9.86 -1.77
C PRO A 129 10.67 9.92 -0.34
N LEU A 130 11.73 10.70 -0.10
CA LEU A 130 12.27 10.92 1.25
C LEU A 130 11.28 11.67 2.14
N VAL A 131 10.62 12.71 1.61
CA VAL A 131 9.60 13.45 2.35
C VAL A 131 8.46 12.53 2.78
N ASN A 132 7.96 11.70 1.86
CA ASN A 132 6.94 10.68 2.16
C ASN A 132 7.40 9.68 3.23
N THR A 133 8.67 9.27 3.18
CA THR A 133 9.25 8.38 4.19
C THR A 133 9.27 9.03 5.57
N LEU A 134 9.69 10.30 5.67
CA LEU A 134 9.68 11.03 6.93
C LEU A 134 8.26 11.24 7.47
N ILE A 135 7.28 11.47 6.59
CA ILE A 135 5.86 11.62 6.96
C ILE A 135 5.33 10.31 7.57
N LEU A 136 5.55 9.16 6.94
CA LEU A 136 5.04 7.88 7.47
C LEU A 136 5.72 7.50 8.78
N ILE A 137 7.04 7.60 8.88
CA ILE A 137 7.76 7.31 10.13
C ILE A 137 7.27 8.24 11.25
N THR A 138 7.09 9.53 10.96
CA THR A 138 6.53 10.47 11.94
C THR A 138 5.12 10.05 12.34
N SER A 139 4.28 9.63 11.39
CA SER A 139 2.91 9.18 11.67
C SER A 139 2.87 7.94 12.58
N SER A 140 3.83 7.02 12.44
CA SER A 140 3.98 5.86 13.34
C SER A 140 4.31 6.30 14.76
N ILE A 141 5.19 7.29 14.93
CA ILE A 141 5.51 7.85 16.25
C ILE A 141 4.27 8.52 16.86
N THR A 142 3.55 9.34 16.09
CA THR A 142 2.33 10.00 16.58
C THR A 142 1.26 8.99 16.97
N LEU A 143 1.12 7.90 16.22
CA LEU A 143 0.17 6.83 16.52
C LEU A 143 0.54 6.06 17.80
N THR A 144 1.83 5.79 18.01
CA THR A 144 2.33 5.13 19.22
C THR A 144 2.02 5.98 20.46
N VAL A 145 2.25 7.29 20.39
CA VAL A 145 1.89 8.22 21.47
C VAL A 145 0.37 8.24 21.70
N ALA A 146 -0.43 8.17 20.63
CA ALA A 146 -1.88 8.09 20.76
C ALA A 146 -2.34 6.79 21.44
N HIS A 147 -1.68 5.66 21.15
CA HIS A 147 -1.96 4.36 21.73
C HIS A 147 -1.66 4.32 23.23
N GLU A 148 -0.47 4.74 23.64
CA GLU A 148 -0.10 4.80 25.05
C GLU A 148 -0.97 5.80 25.83
N ALA A 149 -1.33 6.92 25.22
CA ALA A 149 -2.28 7.87 25.83
C ALA A 149 -3.66 7.25 26.06
N LEU A 150 -4.12 6.32 25.21
CA LEU A 150 -5.39 5.63 25.43
C LEU A 150 -5.32 4.68 26.62
N LYS A 151 -4.25 3.89 26.74
CA LYS A 151 -4.05 2.92 27.84
C LYS A 151 -4.01 3.59 29.22
N VAL A 152 -3.46 4.80 29.29
CA VAL A 152 -3.37 5.60 30.53
C VAL A 152 -4.66 6.43 30.78
N GLY A 153 -5.65 6.35 29.90
CA GLY A 153 -6.93 7.08 30.03
C GLY A 153 -6.89 8.55 29.58
N TYR A 154 -5.78 9.03 29.01
CA TYR A 154 -5.64 10.40 28.49
C TYR A 154 -6.32 10.58 27.12
N ARG A 155 -7.66 10.52 27.10
CA ARG A 155 -8.48 10.56 25.86
C ARG A 155 -8.26 11.79 24.98
N ARG A 156 -8.05 12.98 25.57
CA ARG A 156 -7.79 14.21 24.78
C ARG A 156 -6.45 14.13 24.05
N THR A 157 -5.43 13.63 24.72
CA THR A 157 -4.08 13.44 24.16
C THR A 157 -4.13 12.39 23.05
N CYS A 158 -4.75 11.24 23.31
CA CYS A 158 -4.98 10.19 22.30
C CYS A 158 -5.64 10.75 21.04
N ARG A 159 -6.77 11.47 21.20
CA ARG A 159 -7.50 12.08 20.08
C ARG A 159 -6.63 13.02 19.27
N ASN A 160 -5.92 13.94 19.92
CA ASN A 160 -5.14 14.97 19.21
C ASN A 160 -3.97 14.38 18.42
N TRP A 161 -3.25 13.40 18.99
CA TRP A 161 -2.17 12.71 18.27
C TRP A 161 -2.68 11.81 17.14
N LEU A 162 -3.85 11.18 17.33
CA LEU A 162 -4.49 10.41 16.27
C LEU A 162 -4.96 11.31 15.11
N VAL A 163 -5.47 12.52 15.39
CA VAL A 163 -5.73 13.52 14.34
C VAL A 163 -4.47 13.83 13.55
N GLY A 164 -3.34 14.05 14.24
CA GLY A 164 -2.05 14.27 13.59
C GLY A 164 -1.65 13.11 12.67
N THR A 165 -1.83 11.87 13.14
CA THR A 165 -1.55 10.65 12.35
C THR A 165 -2.39 10.60 11.07
N VAL A 166 -3.71 10.84 11.18
CA VAL A 166 -4.62 10.84 10.02
C VAL A 166 -4.26 11.93 9.02
N LEU A 167 -3.90 13.14 9.49
CA LEU A 167 -3.48 14.23 8.62
C LEU A 167 -2.17 13.91 7.88
N LEU A 168 -1.20 13.27 8.56
CA LEU A 168 0.04 12.82 7.94
C LEU A 168 -0.24 11.74 6.88
N GLY A 169 -1.14 10.80 7.15
CA GLY A 169 -1.60 9.81 6.16
C GLY A 169 -2.24 10.46 4.93
N CYS A 170 -3.12 11.44 5.11
CA CYS A 170 -3.68 12.22 4.00
C CYS A 170 -2.59 12.98 3.21
N CYS A 171 -1.60 13.54 3.90
CA CYS A 171 -0.49 14.26 3.27
C CYS A 171 0.34 13.33 2.38
N PHE A 172 0.69 12.14 2.88
CA PHE A 172 1.35 11.11 2.10
C PHE A 172 0.57 10.77 0.82
N ILE A 173 -0.74 10.52 0.93
CA ILE A 173 -1.59 10.18 -0.22
C ILE A 173 -1.58 11.29 -1.28
N MET A 174 -1.64 12.55 -0.86
CA MET A 174 -1.58 13.69 -1.78
C MET A 174 -0.22 13.79 -2.48
N ILE A 175 0.88 13.68 -1.74
CA ILE A 175 2.23 13.74 -2.32
C ILE A 175 2.45 12.57 -3.29
N GLN A 176 2.01 11.36 -2.94
CA GLN A 176 2.08 10.20 -3.83
C GLN A 176 1.27 10.41 -5.11
N GLY A 177 0.11 11.08 -5.03
CA GLY A 177 -0.67 11.46 -6.21
C GLY A 177 0.07 12.43 -7.13
N VAL A 178 0.79 13.41 -6.55
CA VAL A 178 1.66 14.32 -7.31
C VAL A 178 2.82 13.55 -7.95
N GLU A 179 3.44 12.64 -7.21
CA GLU A 179 4.53 11.81 -7.75
C GLU A 179 4.07 10.96 -8.95
N TYR A 180 2.86 10.39 -8.89
CA TYR A 180 2.30 9.64 -10.01
C TYR A 180 1.99 10.52 -11.21
N TYR A 181 1.49 11.74 -10.98
CA TYR A 181 1.29 12.70 -12.06
C TYR A 181 2.62 13.05 -12.75
N GLU A 182 3.65 13.38 -11.97
CA GLU A 182 5.00 13.64 -12.48
C GLU A 182 5.57 12.43 -13.24
N ALA A 183 5.39 11.22 -12.71
CA ALA A 183 5.86 9.97 -13.31
C ALA A 183 5.34 9.80 -14.74
N TYR A 184 4.03 9.99 -14.92
CA TYR A 184 3.35 9.86 -16.21
C TYR A 184 3.63 11.04 -17.14
N ALA A 185 3.56 12.28 -16.63
CA ALA A 185 3.58 13.48 -17.46
C ALA A 185 4.99 13.91 -17.86
N HIS A 186 5.98 13.70 -16.98
CA HIS A 186 7.32 14.29 -17.13
C HIS A 186 8.44 13.25 -17.25
N TYR A 187 8.33 12.10 -16.57
CA TYR A 187 9.39 11.08 -16.57
C TYR A 187 9.17 9.93 -17.56
N GLY A 188 7.97 9.83 -18.16
CA GLY A 188 7.61 8.72 -19.04
C GLY A 188 7.56 7.37 -18.33
N ILE A 189 7.51 7.36 -17.00
CA ILE A 189 7.29 6.15 -16.21
C ILE A 189 5.78 5.92 -16.26
N THR A 190 5.34 5.07 -17.19
CA THR A 190 3.95 4.63 -17.34
C THR A 190 3.82 3.14 -17.01
N LEU A 191 2.59 2.63 -16.86
CA LEU A 191 2.38 1.18 -16.72
C LEU A 191 2.84 0.38 -17.95
N GLU A 192 2.93 1.03 -19.11
CA GLU A 192 3.36 0.43 -20.37
C GLU A 192 4.87 0.65 -20.63
N ALA A 193 5.58 1.36 -19.76
CA ALA A 193 7.01 1.63 -19.86
C ALA A 193 7.88 0.42 -19.44
N GLY A 194 7.55 -0.74 -20.01
CA GLY A 194 8.21 -2.02 -19.79
C GLY A 194 8.14 -2.50 -18.34
N ILE A 195 9.10 -3.37 -17.99
CA ILE A 195 9.12 -4.02 -16.68
C ILE A 195 9.38 -3.06 -15.52
N PHE A 196 10.11 -1.96 -15.74
CA PHE A 196 10.38 -0.98 -14.71
C PHE A 196 9.11 -0.23 -14.30
N GLY A 197 8.40 0.38 -15.27
CA GLY A 197 7.16 1.09 -15.00
C GLY A 197 6.07 0.19 -14.40
N ALA A 198 5.92 -1.02 -14.93
CA ALA A 198 4.98 -2.00 -14.40
C ALA A 198 5.29 -2.40 -12.95
N THR A 199 6.55 -2.74 -12.63
CA THR A 199 6.93 -3.13 -11.26
C THR A 199 6.84 -1.95 -10.30
N PHE A 200 7.24 -0.74 -10.71
CA PHE A 200 7.11 0.48 -9.93
C PHE A 200 5.66 0.72 -9.50
N PHE A 201 4.73 0.87 -10.46
CA PHE A 201 3.32 1.19 -10.13
C PHE A 201 2.58 0.06 -9.43
N ILE A 202 2.90 -1.20 -9.69
CA ILE A 202 2.26 -2.31 -8.97
C ILE A 202 2.70 -2.28 -7.50
N LEU A 203 4.00 -2.18 -7.23
CA LEU A 203 4.53 -2.15 -5.87
C LEU A 203 4.05 -0.92 -5.08
N THR A 204 4.24 0.27 -5.63
CA THR A 204 3.86 1.53 -4.97
C THR A 204 2.34 1.71 -4.97
N GLY A 205 1.63 1.23 -5.99
CA GLY A 205 0.18 1.36 -6.13
C GLY A 205 -0.58 0.50 -5.12
N PHE A 206 -0.20 -0.77 -4.95
CA PHE A 206 -0.79 -1.61 -3.91
C PHE A 206 -0.48 -1.06 -2.52
N HIS A 207 0.73 -0.57 -2.28
CA HIS A 207 1.05 0.09 -1.03
C HIS A 207 0.21 1.36 -0.81
N GLY A 208 0.05 2.21 -1.82
CA GLY A 208 -0.81 3.39 -1.76
C GLY A 208 -2.26 3.04 -1.42
N LEU A 209 -2.81 1.96 -2.00
CA LEU A 209 -4.13 1.43 -1.63
C LEU A 209 -4.19 1.05 -0.14
N HIS A 210 -3.15 0.38 0.39
CA HIS A 210 -3.06 0.04 1.81
C HIS A 210 -2.99 1.27 2.71
N VAL A 211 -2.25 2.32 2.32
CA VAL A 211 -2.21 3.59 3.07
C VAL A 211 -3.59 4.26 3.09
N ILE A 212 -4.32 4.25 1.97
CA ILE A 212 -5.69 4.77 1.89
C ILE A 212 -6.62 4.00 2.85
N ILE A 213 -6.60 2.66 2.79
CA ILE A 213 -7.41 1.80 3.66
C ILE A 213 -7.03 2.04 5.12
N GLY A 214 -5.74 2.07 5.45
CA GLY A 214 -5.24 2.34 6.80
C GLY A 214 -5.68 3.71 7.31
N THR A 215 -5.66 4.74 6.47
CA THR A 215 -6.07 6.10 6.83
C THR A 215 -7.56 6.15 7.13
N LEU A 216 -8.39 5.45 6.34
CA LEU A 216 -9.83 5.31 6.59
C LEU A 216 -10.13 4.54 7.88
N ILE A 217 -9.37 3.48 8.17
CA ILE A 217 -9.47 2.74 9.43
C ILE A 217 -9.14 3.65 10.61
N LEU A 218 -8.02 4.38 10.56
CA LEU A 218 -7.62 5.32 11.63
C LEU A 218 -8.61 6.48 11.79
N ALA A 219 -9.15 7.01 10.70
CA ALA A 219 -10.22 8.02 10.75
C ALA A 219 -11.48 7.47 11.43
N THR A 220 -11.83 6.20 11.18
CA THR A 220 -12.94 5.51 11.86
C THR A 220 -12.64 5.33 13.35
N MET A 221 -11.40 4.96 13.71
CA MET A 221 -10.99 4.87 15.12
C MET A 221 -11.05 6.22 15.82
N LEU A 222 -10.67 7.30 15.14
CA LEU A 222 -10.78 8.66 15.67
C LEU A 222 -12.22 9.02 16.02
N VAL A 223 -13.17 8.71 15.13
CA VAL A 223 -14.61 8.92 15.41
C VAL A 223 -15.07 8.06 16.60
N ARG A 224 -14.63 6.81 16.69
CA ARG A 224 -14.96 5.91 17.82
C ARG A 224 -14.38 6.38 19.15
N ILE A 225 -13.16 6.92 19.16
CA ILE A 225 -12.53 7.52 20.35
C ILE A 225 -13.31 8.75 20.80
N GLN A 226 -13.73 9.62 19.86
CA GLN A 226 -14.55 10.80 20.18
C GLN A 226 -15.92 10.42 20.77
N LYS A 227 -16.51 9.32 20.32
CA LYS A 227 -17.76 8.76 20.87
C LYS A 227 -17.57 7.97 22.17
N GLY A 228 -16.33 7.77 22.62
CA GLY A 228 -16.04 7.05 23.87
C GLY A 228 -16.23 5.54 23.80
N HIS A 229 -16.18 4.93 22.60
CA HIS A 229 -16.40 3.49 22.42
C HIS A 229 -15.27 2.60 22.97
N PHE A 230 -14.15 3.18 23.39
CA PHE A 230 -12.99 2.43 23.87
C PHE A 230 -12.74 2.67 25.36
N GLY A 231 -12.60 1.56 26.10
CA GLY A 231 -12.12 1.54 27.46
C GLY A 231 -10.60 1.38 27.52
N ASP A 232 -10.04 1.54 28.72
CA ASP A 232 -8.60 1.52 28.93
C ASP A 232 -8.01 0.11 28.71
N GLU A 233 -8.79 -0.94 28.93
CA GLU A 233 -8.39 -2.34 28.69
C GLU A 233 -9.04 -2.93 27.41
N ASN A 234 -10.25 -2.51 27.07
CA ASN A 234 -11.01 -3.03 25.93
C ASN A 234 -10.91 -2.12 24.70
N HIS A 235 -9.79 -2.21 23.98
CA HIS A 235 -9.52 -1.39 22.80
C HIS A 235 -8.85 -2.14 21.63
N PHE A 236 -9.09 -3.46 21.51
CA PHE A 236 -8.49 -4.29 20.45
C PHE A 236 -8.67 -3.72 19.04
N GLY A 237 -9.83 -3.14 18.70
CA GLY A 237 -10.05 -2.55 17.38
C GLY A 237 -9.07 -1.41 17.05
N PHE A 238 -8.68 -0.62 18.05
CA PHE A 238 -7.66 0.42 17.88
C PHE A 238 -6.25 -0.17 17.83
N GLU A 239 -5.96 -1.18 18.66
CA GLU A 239 -4.69 -1.89 18.65
C GLU A 239 -4.41 -2.57 17.30
N ALA A 240 -5.40 -3.28 16.75
CA ALA A 240 -5.35 -3.87 15.42
C ALA A 240 -5.09 -2.81 14.32
N SER A 241 -5.72 -1.64 14.45
CA SER A 241 -5.49 -0.52 13.54
C SER A 241 -4.05 0.00 13.62
N CYS A 242 -3.45 0.02 14.82
CA CYS A 242 -2.04 0.36 15.02
C CYS A 242 -1.11 -0.67 14.37
N TRP A 243 -1.38 -1.97 14.54
CA TRP A 243 -0.60 -3.02 13.89
C TRP A 243 -0.63 -2.89 12.37
N TYR A 244 -1.80 -2.63 11.79
CA TYR A 244 -1.93 -2.41 10.35
C TYR A 244 -1.14 -1.19 9.88
N TRP A 245 -1.23 -0.07 10.59
CA TRP A 245 -0.52 1.16 10.20
C TRP A 245 1.00 1.00 10.26
N HIS A 246 1.53 0.35 11.30
CA HIS A 246 2.96 0.04 11.37
C HIS A 246 3.41 -0.95 10.30
N PHE A 247 2.56 -1.93 9.95
CA PHE A 247 2.83 -2.81 8.81
C PHE A 247 2.98 -2.02 7.50
N VAL A 248 2.06 -1.08 7.25
CA VAL A 248 2.12 -0.21 6.07
C VAL A 248 3.44 0.58 6.05
N ASP A 249 3.85 1.18 7.16
CA ASP A 249 5.12 1.91 7.29
C ASP A 249 6.34 1.02 6.97
N VAL A 250 6.40 -0.20 7.53
CA VAL A 250 7.49 -1.15 7.25
C VAL A 250 7.58 -1.51 5.76
N VAL A 251 6.44 -1.73 5.10
CA VAL A 251 6.41 -1.98 3.65
C VAL A 251 6.93 -0.76 2.87
N TRP A 252 6.56 0.45 3.27
CA TRP A 252 7.07 1.67 2.63
C TRP A 252 8.58 1.80 2.74
N VAL A 253 9.16 1.54 3.91
CA VAL A 253 10.62 1.57 4.08
C VAL A 253 11.30 0.57 3.13
N GLY A 254 10.71 -0.62 2.96
CA GLY A 254 11.16 -1.58 1.96
C GLY A 254 11.08 -1.03 0.53
N LEU A 255 9.97 -0.39 0.17
CA LEU A 255 9.80 0.26 -1.14
C LEU A 255 10.83 1.37 -1.37
N PHE A 256 11.00 2.26 -0.39
CA PHE A 256 11.98 3.34 -0.46
C PHE A 256 13.39 2.80 -0.76
N ILE A 257 13.81 1.75 -0.05
CA ILE A 257 15.13 1.15 -0.25
C ILE A 257 15.23 0.44 -1.61
N PHE A 258 14.32 -0.48 -1.93
CA PHE A 258 14.49 -1.39 -3.07
C PHE A 258 13.97 -0.87 -4.41
N VAL A 259 13.08 0.13 -4.40
CA VAL A 259 12.49 0.69 -5.63
C VAL A 259 13.10 2.04 -5.97
N TYR A 260 13.33 2.89 -4.96
CA TYR A 260 13.84 4.25 -5.19
C TYR A 260 15.37 4.32 -5.07
N VAL A 261 15.95 3.79 -3.98
CA VAL A 261 17.38 4.00 -3.70
C VAL A 261 18.29 3.04 -4.45
N VAL A 262 18.03 1.74 -4.32
CA VAL A 262 18.83 0.69 -4.95
C VAL A 262 18.29 0.50 -6.35
#